data_AF-A0A059AWS7-F1
#
_entry.id   AF-A0A059AWS7-F1
#
_cell.length_a   1.000
_cell.length_b   1.000
_cell.length_c   1.000
_cell.angle_alpha   90.00
_cell.angle_beta   90.00
_cell.angle_gamma   90.00
#
_symmetry.space_group_name_H-M   'P 1'
#
loop_
_entity.id
_entity.type
_entity.pdbx_description
1 polymer ?
#
loop_
_entity_poly.entity_id
_entity_poly.type
_entity_poly.pdbx_seq_one_letter_code
_entity_poly.pdbx_strand_id
1 'polypeptide(L)'
;MGRLKIQSAQISFFAVHHALVARAQSLLPPKYDGLVYTKHRVHLSTIVIEAFSDPVCPDSRDAWEPLTQAVDYYGPRVWFVVVLLP
;
A
#
# COMPACT_ATOMS: atom_id res chain seq x y z
N MET A 1 -1.78 45.56 -3.76
CA MET A 1 -2.70 44.70 -2.98
C MET A 1 -3.19 43.43 -3.71
N GLY A 2 -3.30 43.40 -5.06
CA GLY A 2 -3.79 42.22 -5.79
C GLY A 2 -2.83 41.02 -5.87
N ARG A 3 -1.52 41.24 -6.09
CA ARG A 3 -0.53 40.15 -6.19
C ARG A 3 -0.37 39.30 -4.92
N LEU A 4 -0.47 39.93 -3.74
CA LEU A 4 -0.31 39.25 -2.46
C LEU A 4 -1.48 38.29 -2.17
N LYS A 5 -2.70 38.66 -2.56
CA LYS A 5 -3.90 37.80 -2.46
C LYS A 5 -3.86 36.59 -3.38
N ILE A 6 -3.25 36.73 -4.56
CA ILE A 6 -3.11 35.64 -5.53
C ILE A 6 -2.08 34.61 -5.03
N GLN A 7 -0.95 35.08 -4.51
CA GLN A 7 0.06 34.19 -3.93
C GLN A 7 -0.44 33.44 -2.70
N SER A 8 -1.18 34.10 -1.80
CA SER A 8 -1.76 33.43 -0.63
C SER A 8 -2.88 32.46 -1.00
N ALA A 9 -3.69 32.75 -2.03
CA ALA A 9 -4.68 31.80 -2.55
C ALA A 9 -4.01 30.56 -3.17
N GLN A 10 -2.91 30.73 -3.91
CA GLN A 10 -2.13 29.62 -4.46
C GLN A 10 -1.53 28.75 -3.35
N ILE A 11 -0.89 29.35 -2.35
CA ILE A 11 -0.31 28.61 -1.21
C ILE A 11 -1.41 27.86 -0.45
N SER A 12 -2.56 28.49 -0.23
CA SER A 12 -3.70 27.83 0.42
C SER A 12 -4.25 26.68 -0.42
N PHE A 13 -4.30 26.81 -1.74
CA PHE A 13 -4.73 25.75 -2.64
C PHE A 13 -3.77 24.54 -2.58
N PHE A 14 -2.46 24.79 -2.66
CA PHE A 14 -1.45 23.73 -2.53
C PHE A 14 -1.51 23.05 -1.15
N ALA A 15 -1.65 23.81 -0.06
CA ALA A 15 -1.74 23.26 1.29
C ALA A 15 -2.98 22.38 1.49
N VAL A 16 -4.14 22.83 0.99
CA VAL A 16 -5.39 22.06 1.05
C VAL A 16 -5.29 20.80 0.19
N HIS A 17 -4.71 20.89 -1.00
CA HIS A 17 -4.50 19.74 -1.87
C HIS A 17 -3.58 18.69 -1.21
N HIS A 18 -2.49 19.13 -0.59
CA HIS A 18 -1.56 18.26 0.13
C HIS A 18 -2.23 17.56 1.32
N ALA A 19 -3.04 18.29 2.08
CA ALA A 19 -3.77 17.75 3.23
C ALA A 19 -4.83 16.72 2.80
N LEU A 20 -5.51 16.94 1.67
CA LEU A 20 -6.49 16.01 1.11
C LEU A 20 -5.83 14.74 0.57
N VAL A 21 -4.72 14.86 -0.17
CA VAL A 21 -3.95 13.72 -0.68
C VAL A 21 -3.40 12.86 0.46
N ALA A 22 -2.88 13.48 1.52
CA ALA A 22 -2.37 12.76 2.70
C ALA A 22 -3.47 11.98 3.45
N ARG A 23 -4.72 12.46 3.46
CA ARG A 23 -5.85 11.75 4.07
C ARG A 23 -6.41 10.62 3.22
N ALA A 24 -6.25 10.68 1.89
CA ALA A 24 -6.68 9.61 0.98
C ALA A 24 -5.75 8.39 1.03
N GLN A 25 -4.52 8.57 1.52
CA GLN A 25 -3.63 7.48 1.91
C GLN A 25 -4.05 7.04 3.32
N SER A 26 -5.17 6.32 3.45
CA SER A 26 -5.46 5.63 4.71
C SER A 26 -4.26 4.73 4.98
N LEU A 27 -3.43 5.11 5.96
CA LEU A 27 -2.35 4.27 6.43
C LEU A 27 -2.97 2.90 6.68
N LEU A 28 -2.41 1.90 6.00
CA LEU A 28 -2.81 0.51 6.15
C LEU A 28 -3.03 0.21 7.63
N PRO A 29 -4.05 -0.60 7.98
CA PRO A 29 -4.38 -0.85 9.36
C PRO A 29 -3.10 -1.18 10.15
N PRO A 30 -2.92 -0.59 11.35
CA PRO A 30 -1.66 -0.68 12.11
C PRO A 30 -1.32 -2.11 12.54
N LYS A 31 -2.25 -3.05 12.36
CA LYS A 31 -2.10 -4.46 12.64
C LYS A 31 -2.48 -5.25 11.40
N TYR A 32 -1.56 -6.12 10.99
CA TYR A 32 -1.79 -7.13 9.95
C TYR A 32 -2.07 -8.44 10.67
N ASP A 33 -3.26 -9.00 10.46
CA ASP A 33 -3.63 -10.29 11.05
C ASP A 33 -3.17 -11.48 10.17
N GLY A 34 -2.43 -11.20 9.08
CA GLY A 34 -1.87 -12.17 8.16
C GLY A 34 -0.42 -12.58 8.45
N LEU A 35 0.02 -13.63 7.76
CA LEU A 35 1.39 -14.12 7.70
C LEU A 35 2.21 -13.22 6.76
N VAL A 36 3.22 -12.54 7.30
CA VAL A 36 4.11 -11.69 6.51
C VAL A 36 5.10 -12.56 5.72
N TYR A 37 5.05 -12.51 4.39
CA TYR A 37 5.96 -13.26 3.53
C TYR A 37 7.32 -12.57 3.40
N THR A 38 7.35 -11.24 3.30
CA THR A 38 8.60 -10.48 3.11
C THR A 38 9.16 -9.91 4.43
N LYS A 39 10.46 -10.09 4.67
CA LYS A 39 11.11 -9.76 5.96
C LYS A 39 11.62 -8.31 6.09
N HIS A 40 11.41 -7.45 5.10
CA HIS A 40 11.93 -6.08 5.11
C HIS A 40 10.94 -5.09 5.73
N ARG A 41 11.45 -3.93 6.16
CA ARG A 41 10.63 -2.86 6.74
C ARG A 41 9.83 -2.12 5.66
N VAL A 42 8.63 -1.70 6.00
CA VAL A 42 7.80 -0.85 5.14
C VAL A 42 8.36 0.57 5.14
N HIS A 43 8.54 1.13 3.95
CA HIS A 43 8.95 2.52 3.71
C HIS A 43 7.85 3.28 2.95
N LEU A 44 7.97 4.61 2.85
CA LEU A 44 6.98 5.46 2.15
C LEU A 44 6.76 5.07 0.68
N SER A 45 7.74 4.43 0.04
CA SER A 45 7.68 3.96 -1.34
C SER A 45 7.34 2.47 -1.48
N THR A 46 7.10 1.78 -0.37
CA THR A 46 6.79 0.35 -0.36
C THR A 46 5.31 0.15 -0.72
N ILE A 47 5.06 -0.66 -1.74
CA ILE A 47 3.73 -1.10 -2.12
C ILE A 47 3.36 -2.26 -1.20
N VAL A 48 2.27 -2.13 -0.46
CA VAL A 48 1.77 -3.21 0.39
C VAL A 48 0.69 -3.97 -0.35
N ILE A 49 0.85 -5.29 -0.41
CA ILE A 49 -0.09 -6.21 -1.03
C ILE A 49 -0.57 -7.17 0.05
N GLU A 50 -1.87 -7.18 0.29
CA GLU A 50 -2.54 -8.15 1.15
C GLU A 50 -3.31 -9.14 0.27
N ALA A 51 -2.99 -10.43 0.38
CA ALA A 51 -3.67 -11.49 -0.34
C ALA A 51 -4.48 -12.36 0.63
N PHE A 52 -5.71 -12.68 0.24
CA PHE A 52 -6.56 -13.63 0.93
C PHE A 52 -6.47 -14.97 0.19
N SER A 53 -5.96 -16.00 0.86
CA SER A 53 -5.70 -17.30 0.26
C SER A 53 -6.55 -18.37 0.93
N ASP A 54 -7.37 -19.05 0.14
CA ASP A 54 -8.10 -20.26 0.55
C ASP A 54 -7.26 -21.49 0.13
N PRO A 55 -6.76 -22.31 1.08
CA PRO A 55 -5.92 -23.47 0.76
C PRO A 55 -6.68 -24.63 0.09
N VAL A 56 -8.02 -24.66 0.17
CA VAL A 56 -8.84 -25.71 -0.48
C VAL A 56 -9.32 -25.32 -1.87
N CYS A 57 -9.32 -24.02 -2.19
CA CYS A 57 -9.63 -23.52 -3.52
C CYS A 57 -8.46 -23.77 -4.50
N PRO A 58 -8.65 -24.57 -5.58
CA PRO A 58 -7.59 -24.87 -6.54
C PRO A 58 -6.98 -23.62 -7.16
N ASP A 59 -7.79 -22.62 -7.52
CA ASP A 59 -7.31 -21.39 -8.14
C ASP A 59 -6.42 -20.57 -7.19
N SER A 60 -6.80 -20.50 -5.90
CA SER A 60 -5.99 -19.82 -4.88
C SER A 60 -4.67 -20.55 -4.61
N ARG A 61 -4.70 -21.89 -4.57
CA ARG A 61 -3.51 -22.72 -4.40
C ARG A 61 -2.56 -22.58 -5.59
N ASP A 62 -3.09 -22.70 -6.80
CA ASP A 62 -2.29 -22.71 -8.03
C ASP A 62 -1.71 -21.31 -8.33
N ALA A 63 -2.34 -20.24 -7.83
CA ALA A 63 -1.81 -18.88 -7.88
C ALA A 63 -0.61 -18.62 -6.94
N TRP A 64 -0.33 -19.50 -5.98
CA TRP A 64 0.70 -19.26 -4.96
C TRP A 64 2.12 -19.12 -5.55
N GLU A 65 2.51 -20.06 -6.41
CA GLU A 65 3.84 -20.06 -7.02
C GLU A 65 4.09 -18.79 -7.87
N PRO A 66 3.28 -18.43 -8.87
CA PRO A 66 3.53 -17.23 -9.66
C PRO A 66 3.47 -15.93 -8.83
N LEU A 67 2.63 -15.90 -7.79
CA LEU A 67 2.55 -14.74 -6.89
C LEU A 67 3.85 -14.54 -6.10
N THR A 68 4.40 -15.62 -5.52
CA THR A 68 5.69 -15.54 -4.80
C THR A 68 6.84 -15.15 -5.73
N GLN A 69 6.87 -15.66 -6.97
CA GLN A 69 7.85 -15.25 -7.99
C GLN A 69 7.75 -13.75 -8.31
N ALA A 70 6.54 -13.21 -8.44
CA ALA A 70 6.34 -11.78 -8.68
C ALA A 70 6.81 -10.94 -7.50
N VAL A 71 6.49 -11.35 -6.26
CA VAL A 71 6.93 -10.66 -5.05
C VAL A 71 8.47 -10.63 -4.97
N ASP A 72 9.13 -11.75 -5.25
CA ASP A 72 10.59 -11.84 -5.25
C ASP A 72 11.21 -10.96 -6.35
N TYR A 73 10.59 -10.91 -7.54
CA TYR A 73 11.02 -10.03 -8.63
C TYR A 73 10.97 -8.54 -8.28
N TYR A 74 9.89 -8.08 -7.61
CA TYR A 74 9.78 -6.68 -7.18
C TYR A 74 10.60 -6.37 -5.92
N GLY A 75 10.93 -7.40 -5.14
CA GLY A 75 11.86 -7.37 -4.02
C GLY A 75 11.47 -6.36 -2.95
N PRO A 76 12.37 -5.43 -2.56
CA PRO A 76 12.15 -4.52 -1.43
C PRO A 76 11.07 -3.46 -1.69
N ARG A 77 10.56 -3.36 -2.93
CA ARG A 77 9.47 -2.44 -3.28
C ARG A 77 8.10 -2.97 -2.86
N VAL A 78 7.98 -4.28 -2.62
CA VAL A 78 6.71 -4.93 -2.30
C VAL A 78 6.77 -5.57 -0.93
N TRP A 79 5.83 -5.20 -0.08
CA TRP A 79 5.63 -5.84 1.21
C TRP A 79 4.36 -6.69 1.15
N PHE A 80 4.51 -8.01 1.29
CA PHE A 80 3.47 -8.98 0.97
C PHE A 80 2.98 -9.70 2.23
N VAL A 81 1.67 -9.63 2.45
CA VAL A 81 0.97 -10.21 3.60
C VAL A 81 -0.08 -11.19 3.10
N VAL A 82 -0.15 -12.37 3.73
CA VAL A 82 -1.09 -13.43 3.37
C VAL A 82 -2.04 -13.70 4.52
N VAL A 83 -3.34 -13.58 4.27
CA VAL A 83 -4.40 -13.94 5.19
C VAL A 83 -5.01 -15.25 4.71
N LEU A 84 -5.04 -16.27 5.57
CA LEU A 84 -5.69 -17.52 5.24
C LEU A 84 -7.19 -17.40 5.49
N LEU A 85 -7.99 -17.80 4.50
CA LEU A 85 -9.43 -17.93 4.63
C LEU A 85 -9.77 -19.27 5.32
N PRO A 86 -10.86 -19.31 6.10
CA PRO A 86 -11.29 -20.50 6.83
C PRO A 86 -11.81 -21.62 5.93
#